data_AF-A0A1U7YR13-F1
#
_entry.id   AF-A0A1U7YR13-F1
#
_cell.length_a   1.000
_cell.length_b   1.000
_cell.length_c   1.000
_cell.angle_alpha   90.00
_cell.angle_beta   90.00
_cell.angle_gamma   90.00
#
_symmetry.space_group_name_H-M   'P 1'
#
loop_
_entity.id
_entity.type
_entity.pdbx_description
1 polymer ?
#
loop_
_entity_poly.entity_id
_entity_poly.type
_entity_poly.pdbx_seq_one_letter_code
_entity_poly.pdbx_strand_id
1 'polypeptide(L)'
;MDQNKLIKIIAHRDVERQRRQEMTNLYASLRSHLPLEFLKGKRSASDHLEQAMNYIQHLENNINDLEKKRKKLKILAHYSTREDKETIHKYNLEEYVTVNPCQDGVEILIKKKFGEEGLPLSKVVEELMKRKLNVVTCVSTKVDETSLHKIQVEVTDVSCMDVSTLQGKLAEMMLSLS
;
A
#
# COMPACT_ATOMS: atom_id res chain seq x y z
N MET A 1 -47.07 17.07 -53.40
CA MET A 1 -45.86 16.92 -52.56
C MET A 1 -45.04 15.81 -53.17
N ASP A 2 -43.80 16.09 -53.57
CA ASP A 2 -42.99 15.24 -54.44
C ASP A 2 -42.59 13.92 -53.74
N GLN A 3 -42.94 12.75 -54.31
CA GLN A 3 -42.75 11.43 -53.68
C GLN A 3 -41.29 11.17 -53.29
N ASN A 4 -40.35 11.68 -54.10
CA ASN A 4 -38.92 11.58 -53.83
C ASN A 4 -38.48 12.31 -52.54
N LYS A 5 -39.15 13.40 -52.18
CA LYS A 5 -38.87 14.12 -50.93
C LYS A 5 -39.30 13.31 -49.71
N LEU A 6 -40.45 12.63 -49.80
CA LEU A 6 -40.96 11.78 -48.72
C LEU A 6 -40.04 10.57 -48.47
N ILE A 7 -39.58 9.91 -49.53
CA ILE A 7 -38.65 8.77 -49.45
C ILE A 7 -37.35 9.15 -48.72
N LYS A 8 -36.75 10.30 -49.06
CA LYS A 8 -35.53 10.79 -48.39
C LYS A 8 -35.72 11.05 -46.90
N ILE A 9 -36.87 11.61 -46.50
CA ILE A 9 -37.19 11.88 -45.09
C ILE A 9 -37.31 10.55 -44.31
N ILE A 10 -37.99 9.56 -44.90
CA ILE A 10 -38.16 8.24 -44.28
C ILE A 10 -36.79 7.55 -44.13
N ALA A 11 -35.98 7.52 -45.19
CA ALA A 11 -34.65 6.92 -45.14
C ALA A 11 -33.75 7.58 -44.08
N HIS A 12 -33.72 8.91 -44.00
CA HIS A 12 -32.96 9.62 -42.98
C HIS A 12 -33.47 9.31 -41.56
N ARG A 13 -34.80 9.22 -41.38
CA ARG A 13 -35.42 8.87 -40.10
C ARG A 13 -35.02 7.46 -39.66
N ASP A 14 -34.99 6.50 -40.58
CA ASP A 14 -34.62 5.12 -40.27
C ASP A 14 -33.14 4.98 -39.91
N VAL A 15 -32.26 5.68 -40.62
CA VAL A 15 -30.82 5.75 -40.28
C VAL A 15 -30.62 6.32 -38.88
N GLU A 16 -31.25 7.46 -38.58
CA GLU A 16 -31.13 8.08 -37.25
C GLU A 16 -31.76 7.23 -36.15
N ARG A 17 -32.85 6.51 -36.45
CA ARG A 17 -33.47 5.55 -35.52
C ARG A 17 -32.49 4.42 -35.20
N GLN A 18 -31.86 3.83 -36.21
CA GLN A 18 -30.87 2.77 -36.04
C GLN A 18 -29.69 3.25 -35.19
N ARG A 19 -29.14 4.44 -35.50
CA ARG A 19 -28.05 5.05 -34.73
C ARG A 19 -28.39 5.21 -33.24
N ARG A 20 -29.63 5.61 -32.90
CA ARG A 20 -30.07 5.72 -31.50
C ARG A 20 -30.27 4.38 -30.82
N GLN A 21 -30.75 3.38 -31.56
CA GLN A 21 -30.89 2.03 -31.03
C GLN A 21 -29.53 1.43 -30.67
N GLU A 22 -28.54 1.60 -31.54
CA GLU A 22 -27.14 1.20 -31.29
C GLU A 22 -26.58 1.90 -30.06
N MET A 23 -26.77 3.22 -29.94
CA MET A 23 -26.31 3.97 -28.76
C MET A 23 -26.96 3.48 -27.47
N THR A 24 -28.25 3.16 -27.51
CA THR A 24 -28.99 2.61 -26.35
C THR A 24 -28.42 1.25 -25.93
N ASN A 25 -28.10 0.39 -26.89
CA ASN A 25 -27.49 -0.91 -26.64
C ASN A 25 -26.09 -0.77 -26.01
N LEU A 26 -25.28 0.20 -26.47
CA LEU A 26 -23.97 0.49 -25.89
C LEU A 26 -24.08 0.95 -24.43
N TYR A 27 -25.02 1.84 -24.11
CA TYR A 27 -25.24 2.27 -22.73
C TYR A 27 -25.73 1.14 -21.83
N ALA A 28 -26.61 0.26 -22.34
CA ALA A 28 -27.06 -0.92 -21.60
C ALA A 28 -25.89 -1.89 -21.30
N SER A 29 -25.02 -2.11 -22.29
CA SER A 29 -23.80 -2.91 -22.14
C SER A 29 -22.83 -2.28 -21.14
N LEU A 30 -22.57 -0.97 -21.22
CA LEU A 30 -21.73 -0.29 -20.23
C LEU A 30 -22.28 -0.48 -18.81
N ARG A 31 -23.60 -0.28 -18.63
CA ARG A 31 -24.28 -0.45 -17.36
C ARG A 31 -24.15 -1.87 -16.79
N SER A 32 -24.11 -2.91 -17.62
CA SER A 32 -23.96 -4.29 -17.13
C SER A 32 -22.55 -4.63 -16.63
N HIS A 33 -21.53 -3.84 -16.98
CA HIS A 33 -20.15 -4.02 -16.49
C HIS A 33 -19.88 -3.28 -15.17
N LEU A 34 -20.82 -2.42 -14.75
CA LEU A 34 -20.70 -1.61 -13.54
C LEU A 34 -21.19 -2.37 -12.30
N PRO A 35 -20.45 -2.35 -11.18
CA PRO A 35 -20.91 -2.91 -9.93
C PRO A 35 -22.15 -2.17 -9.38
N LEU A 36 -22.97 -2.87 -8.60
CA LEU A 36 -24.24 -2.35 -8.10
C LEU A 36 -24.07 -1.11 -7.20
N GLU A 37 -22.95 -1.03 -6.49
CA GLU A 37 -22.59 0.10 -5.63
C GLU A 37 -22.51 1.41 -6.42
N PHE A 38 -21.98 1.34 -7.64
CA PHE A 38 -21.86 2.47 -8.55
C PHE A 38 -23.17 2.78 -9.30
N LEU A 39 -24.11 1.84 -9.36
CA LEU A 39 -25.41 2.01 -10.04
C LEU A 39 -26.53 2.52 -9.12
N LYS A 40 -26.31 2.52 -7.80
CA LYS A 40 -27.35 2.85 -6.81
C LYS A 40 -27.78 4.32 -6.92
N GLY A 41 -29.07 4.53 -7.19
CA GLY A 41 -29.67 5.86 -7.28
C GLY A 41 -29.38 6.63 -8.58
N LYS A 42 -28.57 6.08 -9.49
CA LYS A 42 -28.11 6.75 -10.71
C LYS A 42 -28.84 6.22 -11.94
N ARG A 43 -29.63 7.09 -12.58
CA ARG A 43 -30.60 6.71 -13.62
C ARG A 43 -30.29 7.29 -14.98
N SER A 44 -29.53 8.37 -15.06
CA SER A 44 -29.22 9.02 -16.34
C SER A 44 -28.02 8.35 -17.04
N ALA A 45 -27.97 8.45 -18.37
CA ALA A 45 -26.83 7.97 -19.15
C ALA A 45 -25.54 8.73 -18.80
N SER A 46 -25.66 10.01 -18.43
CA SER A 46 -24.53 10.82 -17.96
C SER A 46 -24.00 10.30 -16.63
N ASP A 47 -24.90 9.95 -15.70
CA ASP A 47 -24.50 9.37 -14.42
C ASP A 47 -23.74 8.07 -14.66
N HIS A 48 -24.25 7.19 -15.54
CA HIS A 48 -23.60 5.90 -15.83
C HIS A 48 -22.21 6.09 -16.44
N LEU A 49 -22.01 7.10 -17.29
CA LEU A 49 -20.69 7.44 -17.83
C LEU A 49 -19.73 7.91 -16.74
N GLU A 50 -20.17 8.82 -15.87
CA GLU A 50 -19.37 9.30 -14.76
C GLU A 50 -18.99 8.15 -13.81
N GLN A 51 -19.93 7.24 -13.55
CA GLN A 51 -19.66 6.05 -12.74
C GLN A 51 -18.71 5.07 -13.40
N ALA A 52 -18.78 4.90 -14.72
CA ALA A 52 -17.79 4.12 -15.45
C ALA A 52 -16.39 4.70 -15.29
N MET A 53 -16.23 6.02 -15.39
CA MET A 53 -14.95 6.68 -15.16
C MET A 53 -14.42 6.45 -13.74
N ASN A 54 -15.27 6.65 -12.74
CA ASN A 54 -14.91 6.41 -11.34
C ASN A 54 -14.53 4.95 -11.08
N TYR A 55 -15.23 4.00 -11.70
CA TYR A 55 -14.94 2.58 -11.55
C TYR A 55 -13.62 2.19 -12.23
N ILE A 56 -13.33 2.73 -13.42
CA ILE A 56 -12.02 2.56 -14.07
C ILE A 56 -10.91 3.06 -13.14
N GLN A 57 -11.07 4.26 -12.56
CA GLN A 57 -10.07 4.80 -11.64
C GLN A 57 -9.87 3.92 -10.40
N HIS A 58 -10.96 3.38 -9.85
CA HIS A 58 -10.90 2.44 -8.74
C HIS A 58 -10.14 1.15 -9.11
N LEU A 59 -10.39 0.59 -10.30
CA LEU A 59 -9.68 -0.59 -10.79
C LEU A 59 -8.19 -0.33 -11.01
N GLU A 60 -7.81 0.81 -11.58
CA GLU A 60 -6.41 1.20 -11.75
C GLU A 60 -5.66 1.29 -10.42
N ASN A 61 -6.28 1.91 -9.42
CA ASN A 61 -5.71 2.00 -8.07
C ASN A 61 -5.57 0.62 -7.43
N ASN A 62 -6.60 -0.24 -7.56
CA ASN A 62 -6.56 -1.59 -7.04
C ASN A 62 -5.45 -2.43 -7.69
N ILE A 63 -5.25 -2.31 -9.02
CA ILE A 63 -4.15 -2.97 -9.72
C ILE A 63 -2.80 -2.54 -9.14
N ASN A 64 -2.58 -1.23 -8.96
CA ASN A 64 -1.34 -0.71 -8.39
C ASN A 64 -1.09 -1.23 -6.96
N ASP A 65 -2.12 -1.28 -6.13
CA ASP A 65 -2.00 -1.78 -4.76
C ASP A 65 -1.75 -3.29 -4.71
N LEU A 66 -2.40 -4.06 -5.58
CA LEU A 66 -2.10 -5.48 -5.75
C LEU A 66 -0.67 -5.71 -6.25
N GLU A 67 -0.15 -4.87 -7.14
CA GLU A 67 1.24 -4.95 -7.57
C GLU A 67 2.22 -4.67 -6.44
N LYS A 68 1.97 -3.66 -5.60
CA LYS A 68 2.78 -3.38 -4.40
C LYS A 68 2.75 -4.57 -3.46
N LYS A 69 1.57 -5.14 -3.18
CA LYS A 69 1.41 -6.34 -2.34
C LYS A 69 2.19 -7.53 -2.91
N ARG A 70 2.08 -7.78 -4.21
CA ARG A 70 2.83 -8.84 -4.90
C ARG A 70 4.34 -8.65 -4.78
N LYS A 71 4.86 -7.42 -4.94
CA LYS A 71 6.29 -7.13 -4.77
C LYS A 71 6.76 -7.44 -3.34
N LYS A 72 5.99 -7.04 -2.32
CA LYS A 72 6.29 -7.35 -0.91
C LYS A 72 6.33 -8.85 -0.65
N LEU A 73 5.32 -9.60 -1.14
CA LEU A 73 5.28 -11.06 -0.97
C LEU A 73 6.40 -11.77 -1.73
N LYS A 74 6.77 -11.28 -2.93
CA LYS A 74 7.90 -11.82 -3.68
C LYS A 74 9.21 -11.65 -2.93
N ILE A 75 9.41 -10.49 -2.30
CA ILE A 75 10.55 -10.24 -1.41
C ILE A 75 10.53 -11.22 -0.23
N LEU A 76 9.38 -11.41 0.43
CA LEU A 76 9.22 -12.37 1.53
C LEU A 76 9.53 -13.81 1.12
N ALA A 77 9.03 -14.25 -0.03
CA ALA A 77 9.27 -15.59 -0.56
C ALA A 77 10.74 -15.83 -0.90
N HIS A 78 11.46 -14.81 -1.38
CA HIS A 78 12.91 -14.89 -1.60
C HIS A 78 13.69 -15.09 -0.29
N TYR A 79 13.26 -14.47 0.81
CA TYR A 79 13.86 -14.73 2.13
C TYR A 79 13.61 -16.16 2.64
N SER A 80 12.48 -16.76 2.28
CA SER A 80 12.16 -18.14 2.68
C SER A 80 12.92 -19.22 1.89
N THR A 81 13.58 -18.89 0.78
CA THR A 81 14.12 -19.88 -0.16
C THR A 81 15.61 -19.80 -0.46
N ARG A 82 16.37 -18.78 -0.04
CA ARG A 82 17.82 -18.73 -0.26
C ARG A 82 18.60 -18.15 0.91
N GLU A 83 19.63 -18.89 1.34
CA GLU A 83 20.69 -18.49 2.28
C GLU A 83 21.67 -17.46 1.68
N ASP A 84 21.25 -16.59 0.76
CA ASP A 84 22.14 -15.62 0.10
C ASP A 84 22.06 -14.27 0.83
N LYS A 85 22.90 -14.15 1.87
CA LYS A 85 22.91 -13.09 2.89
C LYS A 85 23.56 -11.76 2.49
N GLU A 86 23.97 -11.55 1.23
CA GLU A 86 24.87 -10.40 0.94
C GLU A 86 24.26 -9.26 0.12
N THR A 87 23.21 -9.49 -0.68
CA THR A 87 22.75 -8.46 -1.65
C THR A 87 21.46 -7.74 -1.23
N ILE A 88 20.72 -8.25 -0.24
CA ILE A 88 19.35 -7.81 0.06
C ILE A 88 19.29 -6.80 1.24
N HIS A 89 20.34 -6.69 2.05
CA HIS A 89 20.28 -5.96 3.34
C HIS A 89 20.32 -4.44 3.28
N LYS A 90 20.60 -3.82 2.12
CA LYS A 90 20.82 -2.36 2.07
C LYS A 90 19.56 -1.53 1.76
N TYR A 91 18.55 -2.09 1.09
CA TYR A 91 17.50 -1.27 0.48
C TYR A 91 16.15 -1.23 1.22
N ASN A 92 15.95 -2.05 2.27
CA ASN A 92 14.67 -2.08 3.03
C ASN A 92 14.83 -1.90 4.55
N LEU A 93 16.05 -1.86 5.08
CA LEU A 93 16.30 -1.87 6.53
C LEU A 93 16.02 -0.51 7.18
N GLU A 94 16.39 0.57 6.49
CA GLU A 94 16.23 1.95 6.95
C GLU A 94 14.76 2.41 6.99
N GLU A 95 13.84 1.71 6.32
CA GLU A 95 12.41 2.06 6.35
C GLU A 95 11.77 1.69 7.71
N TYR A 96 12.30 0.67 8.40
CA TYR A 96 11.70 0.14 9.64
C TYR A 96 12.52 0.42 10.88
N VAL A 97 13.85 0.33 10.83
CA VAL A 97 14.71 0.53 11.99
C VAL A 97 15.89 1.41 11.63
N THR A 98 16.09 2.47 12.40
CA THR A 98 17.27 3.34 12.31
C THR A 98 17.93 3.39 13.67
N VAL A 99 19.25 3.17 13.72
CA VAL A 99 20.04 3.27 14.94
C VAL A 99 21.04 4.41 14.76
N ASN A 100 20.88 5.46 15.55
CA ASN A 100 21.69 6.65 15.50
C ASN A 100 22.56 6.74 16.76
N PRO A 101 23.87 6.97 16.66
CA PRO A 101 24.68 7.29 17.83
C PRO A 101 24.28 8.66 18.40
N CYS A 102 24.31 8.79 19.72
CA CYS A 102 24.17 10.06 20.43
C CYS A 102 25.33 10.25 21.43
N GLN A 103 25.42 11.45 22.02
CA GLN A 103 26.57 11.83 22.85
C GLN A 103 26.79 10.89 24.05
N ASP A 104 25.70 10.35 24.60
CA ASP A 104 25.70 9.48 25.80
C ASP A 104 25.25 8.04 25.49
N GLY A 105 25.27 7.63 24.21
CA GLY A 105 24.88 6.28 23.81
C GLY A 105 24.23 6.22 22.44
N VAL A 106 23.02 5.68 22.36
CA VAL A 106 22.37 5.29 21.11
C VAL A 106 20.87 5.56 21.13
N GLU A 107 20.37 6.11 20.04
CA GLU A 107 18.95 6.29 19.76
C GLU A 107 18.47 5.30 18.70
N ILE A 108 17.49 4.49 19.07
CA ILE A 108 16.86 3.50 18.19
C ILE A 108 15.48 4.04 17.81
N LEU A 109 15.25 4.20 16.52
CA LEU A 109 13.97 4.57 15.94
C LEU A 109 13.37 3.36 15.23
N ILE A 110 12.15 2.99 15.61
CA ILE A 110 11.43 1.88 14.99
C ILE A 110 10.11 2.40 14.44
N LYS A 111 9.87 2.16 13.15
CA LYS A 111 8.64 2.49 12.42
C LYS A 111 7.94 1.21 12.00
N LYS A 112 6.67 1.04 12.37
CA LYS A 112 5.83 -0.10 11.95
C LYS A 112 4.49 0.40 11.40
N LYS A 113 4.11 -0.06 10.20
CA LYS A 113 2.73 0.08 9.68
C LYS A 113 1.91 -1.12 10.16
N PHE A 114 0.83 -0.85 10.88
CA PHE A 114 0.04 -1.86 11.59
C PHE A 114 -0.88 -2.63 10.66
N GLY A 115 -0.96 -3.95 10.86
CA GLY A 115 -2.07 -4.82 10.47
C GLY A 115 -2.32 -5.74 11.67
N GLU A 116 -3.37 -5.44 12.44
CA GLU A 116 -3.94 -6.15 13.60
C GLU A 116 -3.04 -6.58 14.78
N GLU A 117 -1.74 -6.83 14.63
CA GLU A 117 -0.82 -7.22 15.72
C GLU A 117 0.28 -6.17 16.00
N GLY A 118 0.35 -5.74 17.26
CA GLY A 118 1.30 -4.74 17.72
C GLY A 118 2.77 -5.14 17.63
N LEU A 119 3.64 -4.14 17.71
CA LEU A 119 5.07 -4.37 17.84
C LEU A 119 5.34 -4.93 19.25
N PRO A 120 5.98 -6.12 19.38
CA PRO A 120 6.32 -6.66 20.69
C PRO A 120 7.55 -5.94 21.23
N LEU A 121 7.32 -4.73 21.72
CA LEU A 121 8.35 -3.88 22.32
C LEU A 121 9.09 -4.61 23.45
N SER A 122 8.39 -5.53 24.15
CA SER A 122 8.98 -6.44 25.13
C SER A 122 10.17 -7.25 24.57
N LYS A 123 10.05 -7.82 23.38
CA LYS A 123 11.13 -8.60 22.74
C LYS A 123 12.31 -7.70 22.34
N VAL A 124 12.01 -6.49 21.87
CA VAL A 124 13.05 -5.50 21.53
C VAL A 124 13.86 -5.13 22.77
N VAL A 125 13.17 -4.81 23.87
CA VAL A 125 13.83 -4.44 25.13
C VAL A 125 14.58 -5.63 25.72
N GLU A 126 14.05 -6.86 25.62
CA GLU A 126 14.74 -8.07 26.05
C GLU A 126 16.07 -8.29 25.29
N GLU A 127 16.09 -8.07 23.98
CA GLU A 127 17.31 -8.15 23.17
C GLU A 127 18.34 -7.08 23.56
N LEU A 128 17.89 -5.86 23.87
CA LEU A 128 18.77 -4.80 24.38
C LEU A 128 19.36 -5.19 25.73
N MET A 129 18.54 -5.74 26.64
CA MET A 129 19.01 -6.24 27.94
C MET A 129 20.02 -7.39 27.81
N LYS A 130 19.82 -8.33 26.87
CA LYS A 130 20.78 -9.42 26.59
C LYS A 130 22.17 -8.89 26.21
N ARG A 131 22.21 -7.74 25.53
CA ARG A 131 23.43 -7.06 25.13
C ARG A 131 24.01 -6.14 26.20
N LYS A 132 23.42 -6.14 27.42
CA LYS A 132 23.78 -5.25 28.53
C LYS A 132 23.64 -3.77 28.18
N LEU A 133 22.71 -3.44 27.29
CA LEU A 133 22.39 -2.08 26.90
C LEU A 133 21.34 -1.51 27.85
N ASN A 134 21.67 -0.42 28.53
CA ASN A 134 20.79 0.21 29.51
C ASN A 134 19.74 1.07 28.80
N VAL A 135 18.46 0.69 28.85
CA VAL A 135 17.38 1.48 28.26
C VAL A 135 16.97 2.59 29.22
N VAL A 136 17.22 3.84 28.85
CA VAL A 136 16.92 5.02 29.67
C VAL A 136 15.50 5.54 29.40
N THR A 137 15.13 5.60 28.12
CA THR A 137 13.85 6.19 27.70
C THR A 137 13.23 5.36 26.60
N CYS A 138 11.91 5.17 26.65
CA CYS A 138 11.14 4.63 25.54
C CYS A 138 9.88 5.47 25.34
N VAL A 139 9.78 6.13 24.18
CA VAL A 139 8.62 6.92 23.77
C VAL A 139 7.94 6.26 22.60
N SER A 140 6.63 6.10 22.67
CA SER A 140 5.84 5.51 21.59
C SER A 140 4.75 6.50 21.17
N THR A 141 4.66 6.76 19.88
CA THR A 141 3.62 7.60 19.29
C THR A 141 2.93 6.84 18.17
N LYS A 142 1.61 6.90 18.11
CA LYS A 142 0.81 6.33 17.02
C LYS A 142 0.19 7.47 16.23
N VAL A 143 0.43 7.48 14.93
CA VAL A 143 -0.19 8.41 13.98
C VAL A 143 -0.84 7.56 12.90
N ASP A 144 -2.17 7.66 12.78
CA ASP A 144 -3.00 6.83 11.90
C ASP A 144 -2.76 5.32 12.14
N GLU A 145 -2.30 4.61 11.11
CA GLU A 145 -1.95 3.19 11.12
C GLU A 145 -0.45 2.95 11.33
N THR A 146 0.35 3.99 11.60
CA THR A 146 1.79 3.86 11.80
C THR A 146 2.15 4.10 13.28
N SER A 147 2.85 3.13 13.89
CA SER A 147 3.47 3.31 15.19
C SER A 147 4.95 3.65 15.03
N LEU A 148 5.39 4.63 15.82
CA LEU A 148 6.77 5.07 15.91
C LEU A 148 7.23 4.91 17.35
N HIS A 149 8.32 4.18 17.53
CA HIS A 149 8.94 3.93 18.83
C HIS A 149 10.34 4.50 18.81
N LYS A 150 10.65 5.32 19.80
CA LYS A 150 11.97 5.89 20.04
C LYS A 150 12.50 5.35 21.35
N ILE A 151 13.62 4.65 21.30
CA ILE A 151 14.28 4.05 22.45
C ILE A 151 15.65 4.69 22.60
N GLN A 152 15.97 5.19 23.78
CA GLN A 152 17.28 5.72 24.11
C GLN A 152 18.00 4.75 25.02
N VAL A 153 19.23 4.44 24.64
CA VAL A 153 20.11 3.51 25.30
C VAL A 153 21.36 4.24 25.72
N GLU A 154 21.73 4.12 26.99
CA GLU A 154 22.99 4.61 27.51
C GLU A 154 24.08 3.55 27.30
N VAL A 155 25.26 4.00 26.85
CA VAL A 155 26.41 3.13 26.60
C VAL A 155 27.63 3.73 27.28
N THR A 156 28.27 2.97 28.18
CA THR A 156 29.46 3.42 28.92
C THR A 156 30.71 3.60 28.05
N ASP A 157 30.78 2.91 26.90
CA ASP A 157 31.83 3.08 25.91
C ASP A 157 31.24 2.98 24.48
N VAL A 158 30.95 4.14 23.89
CA VAL A 158 30.34 4.27 22.55
C VAL A 158 31.23 3.65 21.46
N SER A 159 32.55 3.50 21.70
CA SER A 159 33.51 2.98 20.73
C SER A 159 33.45 1.47 20.52
N CYS A 160 32.85 0.72 21.45
CA CYS A 160 32.76 -0.75 21.38
C CYS A 160 31.45 -1.27 20.74
N MET A 161 30.50 -0.38 20.47
CA MET A 161 29.16 -0.80 20.06
C MET A 161 29.00 -0.77 18.55
N ASP A 162 28.88 -1.94 17.94
CA ASP A 162 28.61 -2.05 16.50
C ASP A 162 27.15 -1.73 16.19
N VAL A 163 26.90 -0.44 15.96
CA VAL A 163 25.61 0.15 15.56
C VAL A 163 24.99 -0.61 14.38
N SER A 164 25.82 -1.05 13.43
CA SER A 164 25.35 -1.73 12.23
C SER A 164 24.81 -3.13 12.55
N THR A 165 25.48 -3.87 13.45
CA THR A 165 24.97 -5.19 13.90
C THR A 165 23.72 -5.07 14.75
N LEU A 166 23.60 -4.02 15.57
CA LEU A 166 22.41 -3.75 16.36
C LEU A 166 21.23 -3.43 15.45
N GLN A 167 21.41 -2.54 14.48
CA GLN A 167 20.39 -2.22 13.48
C GLN A 167 19.98 -3.47 12.69
N GLY A 168 20.96 -4.27 12.25
CA GLY A 168 20.74 -5.54 11.55
C GLY A 168 19.84 -6.49 12.34
N LYS A 169 20.17 -6.73 13.61
CA LYS A 169 19.43 -7.67 14.45
C LYS A 169 18.02 -7.19 14.80
N LEU A 170 17.89 -5.90 15.12
CA LEU A 170 16.59 -5.30 15.40
C LEU A 170 15.66 -5.37 14.17
N ALA A 171 16.21 -5.12 12.97
CA ALA A 171 15.45 -5.22 11.74
C ALA A 171 15.05 -6.67 11.40
N GLU A 172 15.94 -7.65 11.61
CA GLU A 172 15.62 -9.07 11.47
C GLU A 172 14.45 -9.47 12.38
N MET A 173 14.47 -9.02 13.64
CA MET A 173 13.35 -9.24 14.55
C MET A 173 12.06 -8.61 14.01
N MET A 174 12.11 -7.38 13.50
CA MET A 174 10.92 -6.71 12.94
C MET A 174 10.33 -7.45 11.74
N LEU A 175 11.18 -8.07 10.90
CA LEU A 175 10.74 -8.89 9.76
C LEU A 175 10.20 -10.27 10.19
N SER A 176 10.71 -10.85 11.28
CA SER A 176 10.16 -12.11 11.82
C SER A 176 8.80 -11.96 12.52
N LEU A 177 8.36 -10.72 12.71
CA LEU A 177 7.13 -10.33 13.40
C LEU A 177 6.07 -9.76 12.44
N SER A 178 6.32 -9.84 11.13
CA SER A 178 5.43 -9.45 10.03
C SER A 178 5.01 -10.67 9.23
#